data_AF-A0A2K3NHW1-F1
#
_entry.id   AF-A0A2K3NHW1-F1
#
_cell.length_a   1.000
_cell.length_b   1.000
_cell.length_c   1.000
_cell.angle_alpha   90.00
_cell.angle_beta   90.00
_cell.angle_gamma   90.00
#
_symmetry.space_group_name_H-M   'P 1'
#
loop_
_entity.id
_entity.type
_entity.pdbx_description
1 polymer ?
#
loop_
_entity_poly.entity_id
_entity_poly.type
_entity_poly.pdbx_seq_one_letter_code
_entity_poly.pdbx_strand_id
1 'polypeptide(L)'
;MCFTTGIYIPVVESLIQKYPHLKEEEIAKACPVCCDNCNCKACLRSSTLIKAIKKSNPQTNKDDEVELSKYMLKELLPYLRRLDEEQMAEKEIEAKRQGVSLSELKIEVSDCPKNERVYCDNCKTSIFDYHRSCPTCPFDICLFCCCELRDGKLLGGADPIEFNDGSIPCPKANNDCDHGFLQLRSILGPNCISELLCKANELEETLNLQDAQENLDSRCSCLKPGNRRKAATREDSSDNFLYSPRAVDLHEEDFKHFQWHWGKGEPVIVSNVLECTSGLSWEPLVMWRAFRQISNTKHKSLLDVNAIDCLDWCEAEINVRQFFTGFPRHRAEFISSLPYKEYTDPFNGVLNLAVKLPDGAIKPDMGPKTYIAYGFNQELGRGDPVTKLHCDMSDAVNVLTHVAKVELEYVGIKAIKKLKQTHLDQDKRELHLHCDNQDGETNDGVLDKSSSSINADDGLSSEVQPKEGDEVTVNKENRFLVGGDSLDGALWDIFRREDVPELEEYLKKHFREFRHVHCSPLKQ
;
A
#
# COMPACT_ATOMS: atom_id res chain seq x y z
N MET A 1 -32.97 11.77 -15.39
CA MET A 1 -32.45 10.63 -16.19
C MET A 1 -33.47 9.49 -16.35
N CYS A 2 -34.22 9.07 -15.32
CA CYS A 2 -35.36 8.13 -15.50
C CYS A 2 -36.47 8.68 -16.41
N PHE A 3 -36.79 9.96 -16.26
CA PHE A 3 -37.85 10.64 -17.02
C PHE A 3 -37.51 10.89 -18.49
N THR A 4 -36.25 10.70 -18.89
CA THR A 4 -35.77 10.97 -20.26
C THR A 4 -35.34 9.72 -21.02
N THR A 5 -35.26 8.53 -20.37
CA THR A 5 -34.75 7.29 -20.99
C THR A 5 -35.82 6.24 -21.31
N GLY A 6 -37.11 6.61 -21.34
CA GLY A 6 -38.15 5.83 -22.02
C GLY A 6 -38.59 4.50 -21.38
N ILE A 7 -38.02 4.08 -20.25
CA ILE A 7 -38.39 2.83 -19.55
C ILE A 7 -39.15 3.10 -18.23
N TYR A 8 -39.10 4.31 -17.69
CA TYR A 8 -39.64 4.63 -16.34
C TYR A 8 -40.84 5.58 -16.28
N ILE A 9 -41.19 6.28 -17.37
CA ILE A 9 -42.38 7.16 -17.41
C ILE A 9 -43.66 6.40 -17.01
N PRO A 10 -43.95 5.18 -17.52
CA PRO A 10 -45.17 4.46 -17.16
C PRO A 10 -45.22 4.04 -15.68
N VAL A 11 -44.06 3.81 -15.05
CA VAL A 11 -43.97 3.37 -13.65
C VAL A 11 -44.19 4.54 -12.71
N VAL A 12 -43.63 5.72 -13.01
CA VAL A 12 -43.84 6.91 -12.18
C VAL A 12 -45.28 7.42 -12.30
N GLU A 13 -45.83 7.46 -13.52
CA GLU A 13 -47.25 7.80 -13.74
C GLU A 13 -48.18 6.81 -13.01
N SER A 14 -47.89 5.50 -13.08
CA SER A 14 -48.65 4.48 -12.36
C SER A 14 -48.54 4.60 -10.83
N LEU A 15 -47.36 4.95 -10.31
CA LEU A 15 -47.16 5.17 -8.87
C LEU A 15 -47.90 6.41 -8.37
N ILE A 16 -47.85 7.52 -9.10
CA ILE A 16 -48.59 8.75 -8.78
C ILE A 16 -50.11 8.49 -8.85
N GLN A 17 -50.57 7.72 -9.85
CA GLN A 17 -51.98 7.34 -9.97
C GLN A 17 -52.45 6.44 -8.81
N LYS A 18 -51.58 5.55 -8.31
CA LYS A 18 -51.89 4.61 -7.21
C LYS A 18 -51.70 5.23 -5.82
N TYR A 19 -50.84 6.23 -5.69
CA TYR A 19 -50.52 6.93 -4.44
C TYR A 19 -50.50 8.45 -4.65
N PRO A 20 -51.66 9.11 -4.70
CA PRO A 20 -51.78 10.52 -5.11
C PRO A 20 -51.11 11.53 -4.15
N HIS A 21 -50.72 11.09 -2.96
CA HIS A 21 -50.04 11.90 -1.96
C HIS A 21 -48.51 11.94 -2.14
N LEU A 22 -47.94 11.02 -2.93
CA LEU A 22 -46.51 11.01 -3.23
C LEU A 22 -46.22 12.01 -4.34
N LYS A 23 -45.38 13.01 -4.04
CA LYS A 23 -44.92 13.96 -5.05
C LYS A 23 -43.85 13.33 -5.93
N GLU A 24 -43.77 13.76 -7.19
CA GLU A 24 -42.74 13.31 -8.12
C GLU A 24 -41.32 13.50 -7.56
N GLU A 25 -41.07 14.59 -6.84
CA GLU A 25 -39.81 14.85 -6.15
C GLU A 25 -39.48 13.81 -5.07
N GLU A 26 -40.47 13.33 -4.33
CA GLU A 26 -40.30 12.31 -3.29
C GLU A 26 -40.01 10.94 -3.91
N ILE A 27 -40.69 10.64 -5.03
CA ILE A 27 -40.42 9.43 -5.83
C ILE A 27 -39.01 9.49 -6.41
N ALA A 28 -38.57 10.64 -6.92
CA ALA A 28 -37.23 10.82 -7.46
C ALA A 28 -36.15 10.65 -6.37
N LYS A 29 -36.36 11.19 -5.16
CA LYS A 29 -35.46 11.02 -4.01
C LYS A 29 -35.37 9.57 -3.51
N ALA A 30 -36.42 8.77 -3.70
CA ALA A 30 -36.44 7.36 -3.33
C ALA A 30 -35.94 6.42 -4.45
N CYS A 31 -35.86 6.90 -5.70
CA CYS A 31 -35.57 6.07 -6.87
C CYS A 31 -34.05 5.89 -7.05
N PRO A 32 -33.52 4.65 -6.97
CA PRO A 32 -32.08 4.43 -7.04
C PRO A 32 -31.43 4.85 -8.37
N VAL A 33 -32.19 4.86 -9.46
CA VAL A 33 -31.68 5.31 -10.76
C VAL A 33 -31.63 6.84 -10.83
N CYS A 34 -32.58 7.55 -10.20
CA CYS A 34 -32.56 9.01 -10.11
C CYS A 34 -31.48 9.51 -9.15
N CYS A 35 -31.17 8.73 -8.12
CA CYS A 35 -30.09 9.00 -7.17
C CYS A 35 -28.72 8.47 -7.62
N ASP A 36 -28.60 7.99 -8.87
CA ASP A 36 -27.36 7.43 -9.42
C ASP A 36 -26.70 6.33 -8.55
N ASN A 37 -27.48 5.57 -7.77
CA ASN A 37 -27.00 4.47 -6.91
C ASN A 37 -27.66 3.11 -7.23
N CYS A 38 -28.34 3.01 -8.38
CA CYS A 38 -28.99 1.78 -8.82
C CYS A 38 -27.98 0.63 -9.02
N ASN A 39 -28.22 -0.48 -8.34
CA ASN A 39 -27.39 -1.70 -8.36
C ASN A 39 -27.84 -2.73 -9.42
N CYS A 40 -28.71 -2.36 -10.36
CA CYS A 40 -29.10 -3.29 -11.42
C CYS A 40 -27.94 -3.51 -12.40
N LYS A 41 -27.88 -4.70 -13.00
CA LYS A 41 -26.83 -5.10 -13.94
C LYS A 41 -26.62 -4.10 -15.09
N ALA A 42 -27.68 -3.50 -15.61
CA ALA A 42 -27.60 -2.51 -16.69
C ALA A 42 -26.92 -1.21 -16.23
N CYS A 43 -27.32 -0.68 -15.07
CA CYS A 43 -26.72 0.53 -14.51
C CYS A 43 -25.26 0.30 -14.08
N LEU A 44 -24.94 -0.85 -13.48
CA LEU A 44 -23.56 -1.22 -13.11
C LEU A 44 -22.60 -1.27 -14.31
N ARG A 45 -23.12 -1.52 -15.52
CA ARG A 45 -22.35 -1.62 -16.76
C ARG A 45 -22.54 -0.41 -17.69
N SER A 46 -23.25 0.63 -17.25
CA SER A 46 -23.60 1.77 -18.08
C SER A 46 -22.40 2.66 -18.34
N SER A 47 -21.95 2.72 -19.59
CA SER A 47 -20.88 3.63 -20.02
C SER A 47 -21.22 5.10 -19.79
N THR A 48 -22.51 5.45 -19.83
CA THR A 48 -22.98 6.83 -19.61
C THR A 48 -22.79 7.24 -18.15
N LEU A 49 -23.18 6.38 -17.20
CA LEU A 49 -22.97 6.64 -15.77
C LEU A 49 -21.48 6.69 -15.42
N ILE A 50 -20.68 5.79 -15.99
CA ILE A 50 -19.22 5.80 -15.81
C ILE A 50 -18.60 7.11 -16.31
N LYS A 51 -19.02 7.59 -17.49
CA LYS A 51 -18.56 8.87 -18.03
C LYS A 51 -19.04 10.06 -17.18
N ALA A 52 -20.22 9.99 -16.59
CA ALA A 52 -20.73 11.03 -15.69
C ALA A 52 -19.87 11.14 -14.42
N ILE A 53 -19.60 10.01 -13.75
CA ILE A 53 -18.72 9.96 -12.57
C ILE A 53 -17.33 10.52 -12.88
N LYS A 54 -16.77 10.18 -14.04
CA LYS A 54 -15.46 10.71 -14.46
C LYS A 54 -15.48 12.23 -14.72
N LYS A 55 -16.61 12.79 -15.15
CA LYS A 55 -16.76 14.23 -15.41
C LYS A 55 -17.06 15.04 -14.15
N SER A 56 -17.66 14.44 -13.13
CA SER A 56 -17.92 15.09 -11.86
C SER A 56 -16.68 15.24 -10.99
N ASN A 57 -15.56 14.57 -11.33
CA ASN A 57 -14.29 14.84 -10.68
C ASN A 57 -13.87 16.29 -10.96
N PRO A 58 -13.52 17.07 -9.91
CA PRO A 58 -13.02 18.42 -10.08
C PRO A 58 -11.84 18.42 -11.05
N GLN A 59 -11.93 19.23 -12.10
CA GLN A 59 -10.77 19.54 -12.93
C GLN A 59 -10.06 20.71 -12.28
N THR A 60 -8.78 20.53 -11.97
CA THR A 60 -7.90 21.62 -11.54
C THR A 60 -7.90 22.69 -12.63
N ASN A 61 -7.97 23.96 -12.23
CA ASN A 61 -7.87 25.05 -13.21
C ASN A 61 -6.40 25.15 -13.70
N LYS A 62 -6.17 25.81 -14.84
CA LYS A 62 -4.83 25.89 -15.44
C LYS A 62 -3.81 26.64 -14.57
N ASP A 63 -4.25 27.62 -13.80
CA ASP A 63 -3.36 28.42 -12.96
C ASP A 63 -2.91 27.61 -11.73
N ASP A 64 -3.82 26.84 -11.13
CA ASP A 64 -3.53 25.89 -10.04
C ASP A 64 -2.55 24.80 -10.52
N GLU A 65 -2.72 24.28 -11.74
CA GLU A 65 -1.80 23.29 -12.32
C GLU A 65 -0.37 23.84 -12.45
N VAL A 66 -0.21 25.12 -12.77
CA VAL A 66 1.10 25.78 -12.86
C VAL A 66 1.74 25.86 -11.48
N GLU A 67 1.02 26.29 -10.45
CA GLU A 67 1.55 26.35 -9.08
C GLU A 67 1.92 24.96 -8.54
N LEU A 68 1.10 23.95 -8.78
CA LEU A 68 1.43 22.55 -8.44
C LEU A 68 2.65 22.04 -9.21
N SER A 69 2.81 22.43 -10.48
CA SER A 69 3.99 22.05 -11.27
C SER A 69 5.27 22.72 -10.77
N LYS A 70 5.19 23.98 -10.32
CA LYS A 70 6.30 24.69 -9.65
C LYS A 70 6.69 23.98 -8.35
N TYR A 71 5.69 23.59 -7.55
CA TYR A 71 5.90 22.81 -6.33
C TYR A 71 6.61 21.49 -6.65
N MET A 72 6.13 20.71 -7.63
CA MET A 72 6.77 19.46 -8.05
C MET A 72 8.22 19.66 -8.48
N LEU A 73 8.50 20.69 -9.31
CA LEU A 73 9.86 21.00 -9.75
C LEU A 73 10.77 21.25 -8.55
N LYS A 74 10.34 22.10 -7.61
CA LYS A 74 11.10 22.45 -6.41
C LYS A 74 11.39 21.23 -5.53
N GLU A 75 10.40 20.36 -5.31
CA GLU A 75 10.57 19.17 -4.48
C GLU A 75 11.46 18.11 -5.14
N LEU A 76 11.38 17.94 -6.47
CA LEU A 76 12.14 16.91 -7.17
C LEU A 76 13.55 17.31 -7.57
N LEU A 77 13.81 18.60 -7.79
CA LEU A 77 15.08 19.08 -8.31
C LEU A 77 16.30 18.66 -7.46
N PRO A 78 16.27 18.67 -6.11
CA PRO A 78 17.37 18.14 -5.30
C PRO A 78 17.65 16.65 -5.55
N TYR A 79 16.61 15.84 -5.77
CA TYR A 79 16.77 14.42 -6.08
C TYR A 79 17.31 14.21 -7.50
N LEU A 80 16.87 15.05 -8.46
CA LEU A 80 17.38 15.01 -9.82
C LEU A 80 18.87 15.39 -9.89
N ARG A 81 19.30 16.39 -9.10
CA ARG A 81 20.73 16.75 -8.94
C ARG A 81 21.53 15.59 -8.40
N ARG A 82 21.08 14.97 -7.30
CA ARG A 82 21.74 13.80 -6.71
C ARG A 82 21.83 12.64 -7.71
N LEU A 83 20.76 12.38 -8.45
CA LEU A 83 20.72 11.33 -9.45
C LEU A 83 21.75 11.57 -10.57
N ASP A 84 21.86 12.80 -11.05
CA ASP A 84 22.87 13.19 -12.04
C ASP A 84 24.29 13.06 -11.48
N GLU A 85 24.53 13.52 -10.25
CA GLU A 85 25.83 13.39 -9.56
C GLU A 85 26.26 11.92 -9.44
N GLU A 86 25.35 11.02 -9.02
CA GLU A 86 25.61 9.57 -8.93
C GLU A 86 25.93 8.96 -10.31
N GLN A 87 25.16 9.31 -11.34
CA GLN A 87 25.42 8.84 -12.71
C GLN A 87 26.74 9.37 -13.27
N MET A 88 27.07 10.64 -13.01
CA MET A 88 28.29 11.28 -13.50
C MET A 88 29.53 10.73 -12.80
N ALA A 89 29.49 10.53 -11.49
CA ALA A 89 30.56 9.86 -10.74
C ALA A 89 30.83 8.46 -11.29
N GLU A 90 29.78 7.69 -11.61
CA GLU A 90 29.95 6.36 -12.17
C GLU A 90 30.54 6.38 -13.59
N LYS A 91 30.16 7.37 -14.41
CA LYS A 91 30.71 7.60 -15.75
C LYS A 91 32.20 7.97 -15.69
N GLU A 92 32.63 8.75 -14.71
CA GLU A 92 34.04 9.08 -14.50
C GLU A 92 34.88 7.83 -14.20
N ILE A 93 34.36 6.93 -13.36
CA ILE A 93 34.99 5.64 -13.07
C ILE A 93 35.10 4.80 -14.35
N GLU A 94 34.03 4.73 -15.15
CA GLU A 94 34.04 4.02 -16.43
C GLU A 94 35.07 4.59 -17.42
N ALA A 95 35.16 5.92 -17.55
CA ALA A 95 36.11 6.58 -18.43
C ALA A 95 37.56 6.29 -18.01
N LYS A 96 37.85 6.36 -16.69
CA LYS A 96 39.15 6.00 -16.12
C LYS A 96 39.53 4.55 -16.43
N ARG A 97 38.58 3.61 -16.29
CA ARG A 97 38.81 2.19 -16.60
C ARG A 97 39.14 1.97 -18.08
N GLN A 98 38.43 2.66 -18.98
CA GLN A 98 38.66 2.55 -20.42
C GLN A 98 39.88 3.35 -20.90
N GLY A 99 40.46 4.22 -20.06
CA GLY A 99 41.59 5.07 -20.41
C GLY A 99 41.23 6.17 -21.42
N VAL A 100 39.98 6.62 -21.43
CA VAL A 100 39.44 7.64 -22.35
C VAL A 100 38.94 8.87 -21.57
N SER A 101 38.76 9.99 -22.26
CA SER A 101 38.09 11.16 -21.67
C SER A 101 36.57 10.94 -21.55
N LEU A 102 35.90 11.67 -20.64
CA LEU A 102 34.44 11.60 -20.50
C LEU A 102 33.69 11.89 -21.82
N SER A 103 34.21 12.80 -22.64
CA SER A 103 33.61 13.18 -23.93
C SER A 103 33.72 12.08 -24.99
N GLU A 104 34.70 11.18 -24.86
CA GLU A 104 34.95 10.06 -25.77
C GLU A 104 34.31 8.75 -25.28
N LEU A 105 33.83 8.74 -24.04
CA LEU A 105 33.24 7.56 -23.42
C LEU A 105 31.98 7.12 -24.18
N LYS A 106 31.98 5.85 -24.62
CA LYS A 106 30.83 5.21 -25.23
C LYS A 106 30.22 4.22 -24.25
N ILE A 107 28.98 4.50 -23.88
CA ILE A 107 28.20 3.67 -22.96
C ILE A 107 27.21 2.88 -23.82
N GLU A 108 27.22 1.57 -23.63
CA GLU A 108 26.26 0.70 -24.33
C GLU A 108 24.86 0.88 -23.74
N VAL A 109 23.88 1.01 -24.62
CA VAL A 109 22.47 0.97 -24.24
C VAL A 109 22.09 -0.49 -24.01
N SER A 110 21.51 -0.78 -22.86
CA SER A 110 21.07 -2.12 -22.49
C SER A 110 19.91 -2.56 -23.37
N ASP A 111 19.98 -3.77 -23.90
CA ASP A 111 18.94 -4.35 -24.77
C ASP A 111 17.79 -4.90 -23.91
N CYS A 112 17.07 -3.98 -23.27
CA CYS A 112 15.94 -4.30 -22.39
C CYS A 112 14.62 -4.26 -23.17
N PRO A 113 13.83 -5.35 -23.21
CA PRO A 113 12.50 -5.32 -23.78
C PRO A 113 11.63 -4.24 -23.12
N LYS A 114 10.82 -3.52 -23.91
CA LYS A 114 9.99 -2.38 -23.44
C LYS A 114 9.05 -2.67 -22.26
N ASN A 115 8.79 -3.95 -21.94
CA ASN A 115 7.86 -4.37 -20.90
C ASN A 115 8.54 -5.14 -19.75
N GLU A 116 9.87 -5.15 -19.69
CA GLU A 116 10.62 -5.87 -18.67
C GLU A 116 11.46 -4.91 -17.82
N ARG A 117 11.49 -5.16 -16.50
CA ARG A 117 12.35 -4.40 -15.59
C ARG A 117 13.65 -5.18 -15.41
N VAL A 118 14.76 -4.47 -15.49
CA VAL A 118 16.05 -5.00 -15.04
C VAL A 118 16.08 -4.91 -13.51
N TYR A 119 16.59 -5.94 -12.84
CA TYR A 119 16.71 -5.98 -11.38
C TYR A 119 18.17 -6.14 -10.99
N CYS A 120 18.54 -5.50 -9.88
CA CYS A 120 19.85 -5.69 -9.28
C CYS A 120 19.94 -7.09 -8.68
N ASP A 121 20.94 -7.87 -9.08
CA ASP A 121 21.19 -9.20 -8.55
C ASP A 121 21.61 -9.20 -7.08
N ASN A 122 22.07 -8.07 -6.56
CA ASN A 122 22.44 -7.92 -5.16
C ASN A 122 21.21 -7.58 -4.28
N CYS A 123 20.65 -6.38 -4.42
CA CYS A 123 19.56 -5.90 -3.56
C CYS A 123 18.15 -6.28 -4.04
N LYS A 124 18.03 -6.91 -5.21
CA LYS A 124 16.75 -7.28 -5.86
C LYS A 124 15.81 -6.10 -6.18
N THR A 125 16.30 -4.86 -6.05
CA THR A 125 15.59 -3.64 -6.45
C THR A 125 15.64 -3.45 -7.96
N SER A 126 14.57 -2.88 -8.55
CA SER A 126 14.56 -2.55 -9.97
C SER A 126 15.57 -1.47 -10.32
N ILE A 127 16.31 -1.68 -11.41
CA ILE A 127 17.26 -0.73 -11.97
C ILE A 127 16.52 0.24 -12.91
N PHE A 128 16.74 1.54 -12.73
CA PHE A 128 16.05 2.55 -13.52
C PHE A 128 16.80 2.96 -14.80
N ASP A 129 18.14 3.09 -14.76
CA ASP A 129 18.94 3.54 -15.90
C ASP A 129 20.38 2.99 -15.87
N TYR A 130 21.32 3.73 -15.28
CA TYR A 130 22.71 3.29 -15.22
C TYR A 130 22.92 2.15 -14.23
N HIS A 131 23.68 1.16 -14.66
CA HIS A 131 24.02 -0.02 -13.88
C HIS A 131 25.29 -0.68 -14.41
N ARG A 132 25.90 -1.53 -13.58
CA ARG A 132 27.03 -2.35 -13.97
C ARG A 132 26.53 -3.73 -14.37
N SER A 133 26.88 -4.17 -15.57
CA SER A 133 26.42 -5.42 -16.17
C SER A 133 27.62 -6.27 -16.59
N CYS A 134 27.52 -7.59 -16.43
CA CYS A 134 28.51 -8.50 -16.97
C CYS A 134 28.24 -8.73 -18.48
N PRO A 135 29.26 -8.62 -19.35
CA PRO A 135 29.06 -8.86 -20.78
C PRO A 135 28.72 -10.31 -21.17
N THR A 136 29.01 -11.28 -20.30
CA THR A 136 28.90 -12.72 -20.62
C THR A 136 27.88 -13.49 -19.81
N CYS A 137 27.59 -13.07 -18.57
CA CYS A 137 26.55 -13.69 -17.77
C CYS A 137 25.45 -12.67 -17.42
N PRO A 138 24.20 -13.10 -17.17
CA PRO A 138 23.13 -12.23 -16.72
C PRO A 138 23.38 -11.86 -15.25
N PHE A 139 24.28 -10.92 -15.01
CA PHE A 139 24.57 -10.38 -13.69
C PHE A 139 24.63 -8.86 -13.78
N ASP A 140 23.69 -8.21 -13.11
CA ASP A 140 23.47 -6.77 -13.14
C ASP A 140 23.41 -6.22 -11.72
N ILE A 141 24.10 -5.11 -11.44
CA ILE A 141 24.03 -4.43 -10.13
C ILE A 141 23.75 -2.94 -10.30
N CYS A 142 22.90 -2.40 -9.42
CA CYS A 142 22.58 -0.97 -9.41
C CYS A 142 23.74 -0.13 -8.87
N LEU A 143 23.73 1.18 -9.16
CA LEU A 143 24.78 2.11 -8.71
C LEU A 143 24.94 2.13 -7.19
N PHE A 144 23.82 2.07 -6.45
CA PHE A 144 23.87 2.03 -4.99
C PHE A 144 24.70 0.83 -4.47
N CYS A 145 24.44 -0.38 -4.95
CA CYS A 145 25.24 -1.56 -4.59
C CYS A 145 26.68 -1.47 -5.10
N CYS A 146 26.94 -0.77 -6.21
CA CYS A 146 28.31 -0.50 -6.66
C CYS A 146 29.07 0.38 -5.66
N CYS A 147 28.42 1.42 -5.13
CA CYS A 147 28.97 2.26 -4.08
C CYS A 147 29.23 1.46 -2.80
N GLU A 148 28.26 0.67 -2.33
CA GLU A 148 28.44 -0.16 -1.13
C GLU A 148 29.57 -1.18 -1.26
N LEU A 149 29.72 -1.78 -2.46
CA LEU A 149 30.82 -2.68 -2.79
C LEU A 149 32.19 -2.01 -2.68
N ARG A 150 32.32 -0.79 -3.23
CA ARG A 150 33.57 -0.02 -3.19
C ARG A 150 33.87 0.52 -1.78
N ASP A 151 32.83 0.85 -1.02
CA ASP A 151 32.96 1.32 0.37
C ASP A 151 33.21 0.18 1.37
N GLY A 152 33.21 -1.08 0.94
CA GLY A 152 33.37 -2.24 1.83
C GLY A 152 32.18 -2.48 2.78
N LYS A 153 30.98 -2.00 2.44
CA LYS A 153 29.78 -2.00 3.30
C LYS A 153 28.83 -3.18 3.07
N LEU A 154 29.20 -4.18 2.25
CA LEU A 154 28.29 -5.28 1.96
C LEU A 154 27.98 -6.14 3.21
N LEU A 155 26.67 -6.28 3.47
CA LEU A 155 26.07 -7.27 4.35
C LEU A 155 26.29 -8.68 3.78
N GLY A 156 27.44 -9.29 4.07
CA GLY A 156 27.78 -10.63 3.58
C GLY A 156 29.23 -11.07 3.76
N GLY A 157 30.12 -10.22 4.28
CA GLY A 157 31.48 -10.63 4.67
C GLY A 157 32.44 -10.90 3.50
N ALA A 158 32.19 -10.35 2.31
CA ALA A 158 33.19 -10.33 1.25
C ALA A 158 34.21 -9.21 1.53
N ASP A 159 35.51 -9.54 1.46
CA ASP A 159 36.57 -8.55 1.58
C ASP A 159 36.43 -7.47 0.48
N PRO A 160 36.65 -6.17 0.79
CA PRO A 160 36.64 -5.11 -0.20
C PRO A 160 37.69 -5.41 -1.29
N ILE A 161 37.25 -5.63 -2.52
CA ILE A 161 38.18 -5.81 -3.65
C ILE A 161 38.45 -4.42 -4.23
N GLU A 162 39.41 -3.70 -3.65
CA GLU A 162 39.86 -2.41 -4.19
C GLU A 162 40.85 -2.62 -5.34
N PHE A 163 40.36 -2.42 -6.57
CA PHE A 163 41.23 -2.09 -7.70
C PHE A 163 41.38 -0.57 -7.80
N ASN A 164 42.60 -0.06 -8.07
CA ASN A 164 42.94 1.37 -8.12
C ASN A 164 42.10 2.23 -9.11
N ASP A 165 41.33 1.59 -9.98
CA ASP A 165 40.49 2.21 -11.01
C ASP A 165 38.98 2.17 -10.69
N GLY A 166 38.57 1.58 -9.55
CA GLY A 166 37.15 1.47 -9.16
C GLY A 166 36.39 0.36 -9.89
N SER A 167 37.10 -0.55 -10.57
CA SER A 167 36.53 -1.69 -11.26
C SER A 167 35.90 -2.71 -10.30
N ILE A 168 34.73 -3.22 -10.66
CA ILE A 168 34.02 -4.25 -9.88
C ILE A 168 34.13 -5.58 -10.63
N PRO A 169 34.73 -6.63 -10.02
CA PRO A 169 34.85 -7.92 -10.66
C PRO A 169 33.49 -8.63 -10.77
N CYS A 170 33.32 -9.47 -11.79
CA CYS A 170 32.17 -10.36 -11.86
C CYS A 170 32.26 -11.42 -10.74
N PRO A 171 31.22 -11.63 -9.92
CA PRO A 171 31.27 -12.64 -8.86
C PRO A 171 31.49 -14.08 -9.35
N LYS A 172 31.24 -14.34 -10.64
CA LYS A 172 31.36 -15.66 -11.28
C LYS A 172 32.68 -15.88 -12.01
N ALA A 173 33.66 -14.98 -11.85
CA ALA A 173 34.90 -14.94 -12.64
C ALA A 173 35.81 -16.19 -12.54
N ASN A 174 35.57 -17.11 -11.60
CA ASN A 174 36.44 -18.28 -11.39
C ASN A 174 35.85 -19.63 -11.83
N ASN A 175 34.62 -19.71 -12.34
CA ASN A 175 34.04 -20.97 -12.83
C ASN A 175 33.26 -20.85 -14.15
N ASP A 176 32.65 -19.70 -14.48
CA ASP A 176 31.70 -19.57 -15.62
C ASP A 176 31.82 -18.25 -16.43
N CYS A 177 32.79 -17.37 -16.16
CA CYS A 177 32.86 -16.04 -16.79
C CYS A 177 34.29 -15.55 -17.02
N ASP A 178 34.66 -15.32 -18.28
CA ASP A 178 36.02 -14.89 -18.69
C ASP A 178 36.22 -13.35 -18.72
N HIS A 179 35.17 -12.54 -18.50
CA HIS A 179 35.23 -11.09 -18.71
C HIS A 179 35.75 -10.27 -17.52
N GLY A 180 36.00 -10.89 -16.38
CA GLY A 180 36.71 -10.30 -15.23
C GLY A 180 35.94 -9.20 -14.49
N PHE A 181 35.42 -8.18 -15.18
CA PHE A 181 34.85 -6.94 -14.62
C PHE A 181 33.50 -6.56 -15.24
N LEU A 182 32.67 -5.89 -14.45
CA LEU A 182 31.38 -5.36 -14.87
C LEU A 182 31.52 -4.03 -15.62
N GLN A 183 30.76 -3.88 -16.71
CA GLN A 183 30.77 -2.70 -17.57
C GLN A 183 29.57 -1.80 -17.29
N LEU A 184 29.74 -0.49 -17.41
CA LEU A 184 28.63 0.45 -17.26
C LEU A 184 27.70 0.37 -18.48
N ARG A 185 26.40 0.21 -18.22
CA ARG A 185 25.32 0.22 -19.21
C ARG A 185 24.27 1.24 -18.80
N SER A 186 23.46 1.67 -19.76
CA SER A 186 22.32 2.59 -19.56
C SER A 186 21.05 2.02 -20.20
N ILE A 187 19.90 2.18 -19.55
CA ILE A 187 18.60 1.75 -20.10
C ILE A 187 17.98 2.86 -20.94
N LEU A 188 18.09 4.12 -20.47
CA LEU A 188 17.46 5.28 -21.12
C LEU A 188 18.32 5.88 -22.24
N GLY A 189 19.60 5.50 -22.30
CA GLY A 189 20.60 6.10 -23.16
C GLY A 189 21.41 7.19 -22.45
N PRO A 190 22.56 7.58 -23.01
CA PRO A 190 23.47 8.50 -22.35
C PRO A 190 22.85 9.89 -22.17
N ASN A 191 23.17 10.54 -21.05
CA ASN A 191 22.84 11.93 -20.71
C ASN A 191 21.35 12.29 -20.55
N CYS A 192 20.42 11.32 -20.54
CA CYS A 192 19.00 11.60 -20.39
C CYS A 192 18.69 12.41 -19.11
N ILE A 193 19.28 12.03 -17.97
CA ILE A 193 19.10 12.73 -16.69
C ILE A 193 19.78 14.11 -16.70
N SER A 194 21.01 14.21 -17.23
CA SER A 194 21.74 15.48 -17.31
C SER A 194 21.00 16.51 -18.19
N GLU A 195 20.42 16.08 -19.31
CA GLU A 195 19.60 16.95 -20.17
C GLU A 195 18.30 17.39 -19.46
N LEU A 196 17.66 16.48 -18.72
CA LEU A 196 16.49 16.81 -17.93
C LEU A 196 16.83 17.81 -16.82
N LEU A 197 17.97 17.63 -16.14
CA LEU A 197 18.48 18.52 -15.11
C LEU A 197 18.79 19.92 -15.68
N CYS A 198 19.38 20.01 -16.86
CA CYS A 198 19.62 21.29 -17.54
C CYS A 198 18.31 22.06 -17.75
N LYS A 199 17.29 21.41 -18.31
CA LYS A 199 15.96 22.01 -18.51
C LYS A 199 15.30 22.39 -17.20
N ALA A 200 15.46 21.58 -16.16
CA ALA A 200 14.90 21.83 -14.85
C ALA A 200 15.54 23.06 -14.17
N ASN A 201 16.87 23.21 -14.27
CA ASN A 201 17.59 24.39 -13.77
C ASN A 201 17.22 25.66 -14.56
N GLU A 202 17.11 25.59 -15.90
CA GLU A 202 16.65 26.72 -16.73
C GLU A 202 15.24 27.20 -16.30
N LEU A 203 14.35 26.26 -15.98
CA LEU A 203 13.02 26.58 -15.47
C LEU A 203 13.08 27.17 -14.06
N GLU A 204 13.90 26.63 -13.16
CA GLU A 204 14.09 27.17 -11.80
C GLU A 204 14.54 28.64 -11.83
N GLU A 205 15.51 28.96 -12.68
CA GLU A 205 16.00 30.33 -12.90
C GLU A 205 14.92 31.24 -13.48
N THR A 206 14.22 30.79 -14.52
CA THR A 206 13.15 31.57 -15.17
C THR A 206 12.01 31.90 -14.21
N LEU A 207 11.69 30.97 -13.31
CA LEU A 207 10.59 31.08 -12.36
C LEU A 207 10.98 31.78 -11.06
N ASN A 208 12.26 32.16 -10.88
CA ASN A 208 12.80 32.75 -9.64
C ASN A 208 12.36 31.98 -8.39
N LEU A 209 12.44 30.65 -8.40
CA LEU A 209 11.97 29.81 -7.28
C LEU A 209 12.84 29.94 -5.99
N GLN A 210 13.80 30.86 -5.95
CA GLN A 210 14.81 30.98 -4.90
C GLN A 210 14.32 31.54 -3.54
N ASP A 211 13.05 31.90 -3.36
CA ASP A 211 12.62 32.69 -2.18
C ASP A 211 11.44 32.15 -1.34
N ALA A 212 11.21 30.84 -1.29
CA ALA A 212 10.19 30.30 -0.38
C ALA A 212 10.61 29.00 0.28
N GLN A 213 11.71 28.98 1.03
CA GLN A 213 11.89 27.92 2.02
C GLN A 213 10.89 28.17 3.16
N GLU A 214 9.66 27.72 2.98
CA GLU A 214 8.72 27.61 4.09
C GLU A 214 9.36 26.66 5.12
N ASN A 215 9.74 27.21 6.27
CA ASN A 215 10.18 26.42 7.41
C ASN A 215 9.07 25.43 7.80
N LEU A 216 9.18 24.20 7.30
CA LEU A 216 8.42 23.02 7.77
C LEU A 216 8.69 22.71 9.27
N ASP A 217 9.66 23.40 9.87
CA ASP A 217 9.94 23.41 11.32
C ASP A 217 8.85 24.12 12.14
N SER A 218 7.96 24.88 11.50
CA SER A 218 6.77 25.39 12.17
C SER A 218 5.75 24.28 12.40
N ARG A 219 5.29 24.10 13.65
CA ARG A 219 4.22 23.16 14.02
C ARG A 219 2.99 23.40 13.13
N CYS A 220 2.42 22.35 12.52
CA CYS A 220 1.18 22.49 11.76
C CYS A 220 0.11 23.19 12.62
N SER A 221 -0.51 24.22 12.07
CA SER A 221 -1.67 24.92 12.65
C SER A 221 -2.97 24.13 12.54
N CYS A 222 -2.88 22.79 12.50
CA CYS A 222 -3.95 21.78 12.44
C CYS A 222 -4.86 21.82 13.70
N LEU A 223 -5.35 23.01 14.04
CA LEU A 223 -5.99 23.43 15.29
C LEU A 223 -7.48 23.07 15.34
N LYS A 224 -8.07 22.54 14.27
CA LYS A 224 -9.46 22.09 14.27
C LYS A 224 -9.56 20.82 15.14
N PRO A 225 -10.32 20.82 16.25
CA PRO A 225 -10.44 19.66 17.16
C PRO A 225 -10.99 18.37 16.53
N GLY A 226 -11.46 18.42 15.28
CA GLY A 226 -11.99 17.26 14.53
C GLY A 226 -11.03 16.66 13.49
N ASN A 227 -9.90 17.30 13.17
CA ASN A 227 -8.97 16.83 12.13
C ASN A 227 -7.77 16.06 12.70
N ARG A 228 -7.89 15.53 13.92
CA ARG A 228 -6.81 14.80 14.60
C ARG A 228 -7.33 13.48 15.13
N ARG A 229 -6.57 12.41 14.89
CA ARG A 229 -6.85 11.08 15.43
C ARG A 229 -5.69 10.64 16.31
N LYS A 230 -5.99 10.23 17.54
CA LYS A 230 -4.97 9.63 18.42
C LYS A 230 -4.56 8.29 17.83
N ALA A 231 -3.27 8.13 17.56
CA ALA A 231 -2.69 6.92 16.97
C ALA A 231 -1.72 6.20 17.93
N ALA A 232 -1.18 6.91 18.92
CA ALA A 232 -0.30 6.32 19.93
C ALA A 232 -0.52 6.93 21.32
N THR A 233 0.03 6.29 22.35
CA THR A 233 0.07 6.78 23.73
C THR A 233 1.48 6.66 24.29
N ARG A 234 2.43 7.42 23.71
CA ARG A 234 3.82 7.52 24.17
C ARG A 234 3.96 8.67 25.16
N GLU A 235 4.64 8.44 26.27
CA GLU A 235 4.99 9.49 27.24
C GLU A 235 5.87 10.55 26.58
N ASP A 236 5.62 11.82 26.89
CA ASP A 236 6.37 12.99 26.40
C ASP A 236 6.51 13.16 24.87
N SER A 237 5.68 12.47 24.08
CA SER A 237 5.71 12.61 22.61
C SER A 237 4.62 13.54 22.06
N SER A 238 5.03 14.39 21.11
CA SER A 238 4.14 15.29 20.37
C SER A 238 3.49 14.65 19.13
N ASP A 239 3.92 13.44 18.75
CA ASP A 239 3.51 12.73 17.53
C ASP A 239 2.41 11.68 17.74
N ASN A 240 1.81 11.65 18.93
CA ASN A 240 0.74 10.71 19.29
C ASN A 240 -0.56 10.87 18.46
N PHE A 241 -0.64 11.89 17.61
CA PHE A 241 -1.84 12.25 16.85
C PHE A 241 -1.51 12.42 15.38
N LEU A 242 -2.29 11.76 14.52
CA LEU A 242 -2.22 11.89 13.08
C LEU A 242 -3.21 12.94 12.58
N TYR A 243 -2.87 13.58 11.46
CA TYR A 243 -3.81 14.39 10.70
C TYR A 243 -4.89 13.49 10.11
N SER A 244 -6.14 13.80 10.47
CA SER A 244 -7.29 12.96 10.17
C SER A 244 -8.54 13.78 9.85
N PRO A 245 -8.60 14.46 8.70
CA PRO A 245 -9.76 15.24 8.30
C PRO A 245 -10.91 14.34 7.80
N ARG A 246 -12.11 14.92 7.69
CA ARG A 246 -13.27 14.26 7.08
C ARG A 246 -13.42 14.69 5.62
N ALA A 247 -13.67 13.73 4.73
CA ALA A 247 -13.63 13.95 3.28
C ALA A 247 -14.59 15.04 2.78
N VAL A 248 -15.80 15.10 3.34
CA VAL A 248 -16.83 16.09 2.94
C VAL A 248 -16.53 17.52 3.43
N ASP A 249 -15.61 17.65 4.39
CA ASP A 249 -15.25 18.92 5.04
C ASP A 249 -13.90 19.45 4.52
N LEU A 250 -13.32 18.81 3.49
CA LEU A 250 -12.04 19.21 2.91
C LEU A 250 -12.17 20.54 2.14
N HIS A 251 -11.31 21.49 2.51
CA HIS A 251 -11.15 22.76 1.82
C HIS A 251 -9.74 22.89 1.21
N GLU A 252 -9.51 23.93 0.42
CA GLU A 252 -8.22 24.20 -0.23
C GLU A 252 -7.06 24.33 0.78
N GLU A 253 -7.33 24.88 1.97
CA GLU A 253 -6.36 24.96 3.08
C GLU A 253 -5.92 23.59 3.61
N ASP A 254 -6.81 22.59 3.57
CA ASP A 254 -6.52 21.22 4.01
C ASP A 254 -5.53 20.51 3.10
N PHE A 255 -5.41 20.94 1.84
CA PHE A 255 -4.38 20.44 0.94
C PHE A 255 -2.97 20.79 1.42
N LYS A 256 -2.77 22.01 1.93
CA LYS A 256 -1.47 22.42 2.50
C LYS A 256 -1.14 21.67 3.79
N HIS A 257 -2.15 21.40 4.61
CA HIS A 257 -1.98 20.55 5.79
C HIS A 257 -1.58 19.12 5.40
N PHE A 258 -2.24 18.55 4.39
CA PHE A 258 -1.84 17.26 3.82
C PHE A 258 -0.39 17.28 3.35
N GLN A 259 0.01 18.25 2.52
CA GLN A 259 1.40 18.34 2.01
C GLN A 259 2.42 18.49 3.14
N TRP A 260 2.11 19.24 4.20
CA TRP A 260 2.99 19.40 5.35
C TRP A 260 3.23 18.08 6.09
N HIS A 261 2.15 17.31 6.35
CA HIS A 261 2.24 16.00 7.01
C HIS A 261 2.91 14.96 6.11
N TRP A 262 2.50 14.92 4.84
CA TRP A 262 3.03 14.01 3.83
C TRP A 262 4.53 14.23 3.58
N GLY A 263 4.97 15.49 3.53
CA GLY A 263 6.39 15.86 3.40
C GLY A 263 7.27 15.41 4.56
N LYS A 264 6.68 15.07 5.72
CA LYS A 264 7.37 14.48 6.88
C LYS A 264 7.33 12.96 6.92
N GLY A 265 6.70 12.32 5.93
CA GLY A 265 6.46 10.89 5.92
C GLY A 265 5.40 10.44 6.94
N GLU A 266 4.56 11.35 7.43
CA GLU A 266 3.49 11.01 8.38
C GLU A 266 2.26 10.45 7.64
N PRO A 267 1.67 9.33 8.12
CA PRO A 267 0.45 8.80 7.54
C PRO A 267 -0.75 9.73 7.79
N VAL A 268 -1.63 9.83 6.81
CA VAL A 268 -2.85 10.66 6.86
C VAL A 268 -4.10 9.78 6.75
N ILE A 269 -5.12 10.07 7.55
CA ILE A 269 -6.38 9.33 7.56
C ILE A 269 -7.54 10.24 7.14
N VAL A 270 -8.07 10.07 5.94
CA VAL A 270 -9.28 10.81 5.54
C VAL A 270 -10.52 9.97 5.85
N SER A 271 -11.34 10.44 6.79
CA SER A 271 -12.56 9.73 7.20
C SER A 271 -13.72 9.97 6.23
N ASN A 272 -14.63 8.99 6.14
CA ASN A 272 -15.91 9.10 5.43
C ASN A 272 -15.83 9.42 3.91
N VAL A 273 -14.76 9.00 3.23
CA VAL A 273 -14.57 9.24 1.77
C VAL A 273 -15.70 8.74 0.87
N LEU A 274 -16.47 7.73 1.29
CA LEU A 274 -17.60 7.22 0.51
C LEU A 274 -18.81 8.16 0.52
N GLU A 275 -18.93 9.07 1.48
CA GLU A 275 -19.99 10.10 1.51
C GLU A 275 -19.85 11.08 0.34
N CYS A 276 -18.66 11.20 -0.26
CA CYS A 276 -18.39 12.01 -1.45
C CYS A 276 -18.78 11.32 -2.76
N THR A 277 -19.36 10.12 -2.70
CA THR A 277 -19.67 9.29 -3.89
C THR A 277 -21.18 9.22 -4.16
N SER A 278 -21.59 8.57 -5.24
CA SER A 278 -23.01 8.39 -5.59
C SER A 278 -23.75 7.47 -4.60
N GLY A 279 -23.05 6.79 -3.70
CA GLY A 279 -23.64 5.83 -2.75
C GLY A 279 -23.86 4.46 -3.37
N LEU A 280 -23.05 4.10 -4.37
CA LEU A 280 -23.05 2.76 -4.96
C LEU A 280 -22.76 1.70 -3.88
N SER A 281 -23.52 0.60 -3.88
CA SER A 281 -23.33 -0.44 -2.87
C SER A 281 -22.07 -1.28 -3.16
N TRP A 282 -21.28 -1.45 -2.11
CA TRP A 282 -20.08 -2.29 -2.03
C TRP A 282 -20.37 -3.67 -1.43
N GLU A 283 -21.64 -4.04 -1.22
CA GLU A 283 -21.98 -5.36 -0.70
C GLU A 283 -21.47 -6.46 -1.64
N PRO A 284 -20.89 -7.56 -1.12
CA PRO A 284 -20.37 -8.65 -1.93
C PRO A 284 -21.38 -9.21 -2.94
N LEU A 285 -22.66 -9.30 -2.57
CA LEU A 285 -23.72 -9.76 -3.48
C LEU A 285 -24.03 -8.76 -4.60
N VAL A 286 -23.90 -7.46 -4.35
CA VAL A 286 -24.07 -6.42 -5.36
C VAL A 286 -22.89 -6.42 -6.34
N MET A 287 -21.67 -6.51 -5.82
CA MET A 287 -20.48 -6.71 -6.64
C MET A 287 -20.67 -7.98 -7.49
N TRP A 288 -21.02 -9.11 -6.88
CA TRP A 288 -21.30 -10.37 -7.61
C TRP A 288 -22.38 -10.26 -8.70
N ARG A 289 -23.44 -9.46 -8.48
CA ARG A 289 -24.51 -9.25 -9.50
C ARG A 289 -24.00 -8.63 -10.79
N ALA A 290 -22.94 -7.83 -10.75
CA ALA A 290 -22.33 -7.28 -11.95
C ALA A 290 -21.78 -8.39 -12.87
N PHE A 291 -21.58 -9.62 -12.37
CA PHE A 291 -20.86 -10.71 -13.04
C PHE A 291 -21.76 -11.78 -13.71
N ARG A 292 -22.92 -12.15 -13.14
CA ARG A 292 -23.71 -13.39 -13.43
C ARG A 292 -23.94 -13.85 -14.89
N GLN A 293 -23.56 -13.09 -15.93
CA GLN A 293 -23.75 -13.41 -17.35
C GLN A 293 -22.68 -12.76 -18.28
N ILE A 294 -21.39 -12.67 -17.90
CA ILE A 294 -20.31 -12.32 -18.85
C ILE A 294 -19.73 -13.63 -19.41
N SER A 295 -20.18 -14.08 -20.58
CA SER A 295 -19.58 -15.21 -21.29
C SER A 295 -18.46 -14.72 -22.21
N ASN A 296 -17.21 -15.06 -21.92
CA ASN A 296 -16.09 -14.74 -22.81
C ASN A 296 -15.89 -15.89 -23.81
N THR A 297 -16.22 -15.69 -25.08
CA THR A 297 -16.16 -16.73 -26.13
C THR A 297 -14.78 -16.85 -26.80
N LYS A 298 -13.79 -16.03 -26.43
CA LYS A 298 -12.53 -15.88 -27.17
C LYS A 298 -11.29 -16.52 -26.54
N HIS A 299 -11.31 -16.89 -25.27
CA HIS A 299 -10.18 -17.57 -24.63
C HIS A 299 -10.67 -18.80 -23.85
N LYS A 300 -10.41 -19.99 -24.39
CA LYS A 300 -10.50 -21.23 -23.63
C LYS A 300 -9.31 -21.26 -22.67
N SER A 301 -9.61 -21.42 -21.38
CA SER A 301 -8.68 -21.70 -20.28
C SER A 301 -7.48 -20.75 -20.18
N LEU A 302 -7.53 -19.80 -19.26
CA LEU A 302 -6.32 -19.33 -18.57
C LEU A 302 -6.73 -18.50 -17.35
N LEU A 303 -6.44 -19.10 -16.18
CA LEU A 303 -5.94 -18.50 -14.95
C LEU A 303 -6.94 -18.36 -13.79
N ASP A 304 -6.94 -19.39 -12.94
CA ASP A 304 -7.39 -19.37 -11.55
C ASP A 304 -6.49 -18.42 -10.74
N VAL A 305 -7.03 -17.85 -9.67
CA VAL A 305 -6.30 -16.96 -8.76
C VAL A 305 -6.36 -17.58 -7.37
N ASN A 306 -5.21 -17.66 -6.71
CA ASN A 306 -5.12 -18.22 -5.37
C ASN A 306 -5.86 -17.27 -4.41
N ALA A 307 -7.00 -17.69 -3.90
CA ALA A 307 -7.57 -17.11 -2.70
C ALA A 307 -6.97 -17.85 -1.51
N ILE A 308 -6.65 -17.13 -0.45
CA ILE A 308 -6.13 -17.74 0.77
C ILE A 308 -7.29 -17.79 1.77
N ASP A 309 -7.68 -19.00 2.18
CA ASP A 309 -8.69 -19.18 3.21
C ASP A 309 -8.16 -18.62 4.54
N CYS A 310 -8.80 -17.61 5.14
CA CYS A 310 -8.23 -17.00 6.36
C CYS A 310 -8.22 -17.96 7.57
N LEU A 311 -8.95 -19.08 7.56
CA LEU A 311 -9.04 -20.02 8.68
C LEU A 311 -7.92 -21.04 8.70
N ASP A 312 -7.50 -21.55 7.53
CA ASP A 312 -6.46 -22.57 7.40
C ASP A 312 -5.31 -22.17 6.45
N TRP A 313 -5.44 -20.99 5.85
CA TRP A 313 -4.52 -20.36 4.91
C TRP A 313 -4.14 -21.23 3.71
N CYS A 314 -5.04 -22.16 3.33
CA CYS A 314 -4.90 -22.93 2.12
C CYS A 314 -5.20 -22.09 0.88
N GLU A 315 -4.43 -22.32 -0.19
CA GLU A 315 -4.73 -21.77 -1.50
C GLU A 315 -5.96 -22.49 -2.08
N ALA A 316 -7.07 -21.76 -2.15
CA ALA A 316 -8.24 -22.16 -2.91
C ALA A 316 -8.16 -21.54 -4.30
N GLU A 317 -8.33 -22.38 -5.34
CA GLU A 317 -8.50 -21.90 -6.70
C GLU A 317 -9.88 -21.24 -6.83
N ILE A 318 -9.91 -19.91 -6.81
CA ILE A 318 -11.11 -19.14 -7.10
C ILE A 318 -10.90 -18.45 -8.47
N ASN A 319 -11.90 -18.52 -9.35
CA ASN A 319 -11.85 -17.87 -10.66
C ASN A 319 -12.05 -16.33 -10.52
N VAL A 320 -11.10 -15.64 -9.88
CA VAL A 320 -11.14 -14.19 -9.55
C VAL A 320 -10.72 -13.32 -10.74
N ARG A 321 -10.12 -13.87 -11.81
CA ARG A 321 -9.72 -13.07 -12.99
C ARG A 321 -10.88 -12.46 -13.77
N GLN A 322 -12.10 -12.94 -13.54
CA GLN A 322 -13.34 -12.33 -14.03
C GLN A 322 -13.96 -11.30 -13.07
N PHE A 323 -13.47 -11.22 -11.83
CA PHE A 323 -13.98 -10.32 -10.79
C PHE A 323 -13.52 -8.87 -11.06
N PHE A 324 -12.22 -8.59 -11.24
CA PHE A 324 -11.72 -7.20 -11.23
C PHE A 324 -11.74 -6.43 -12.55
N THR A 325 -11.68 -7.10 -13.71
CA THR A 325 -11.90 -6.43 -15.02
C THR A 325 -13.38 -6.11 -15.28
N GLY A 326 -14.29 -6.63 -14.44
CA GLY A 326 -15.75 -6.57 -14.61
C GLY A 326 -16.48 -5.43 -13.89
N PHE A 327 -15.78 -4.58 -13.11
CA PHE A 327 -16.40 -3.54 -12.28
C PHE A 327 -16.10 -2.09 -12.74
N PRO A 328 -16.46 -1.70 -13.97
CA PRO A 328 -16.07 -0.39 -14.49
C PRO A 328 -16.74 0.78 -13.75
N ARG A 329 -17.95 0.58 -13.20
CA ARG A 329 -18.62 1.59 -12.38
C ARG A 329 -18.04 1.68 -10.96
N HIS A 330 -17.87 0.57 -10.25
CA HIS A 330 -17.21 0.60 -8.93
C HIS A 330 -15.77 1.11 -9.04
N ARG A 331 -15.04 0.77 -10.12
CA ARG A 331 -13.72 1.37 -10.36
C ARG A 331 -13.81 2.90 -10.45
N ALA A 332 -14.73 3.43 -11.26
CA ALA A 332 -14.93 4.87 -11.38
C ALA A 332 -15.33 5.50 -10.04
N GLU A 333 -16.20 4.84 -9.27
CA GLU A 333 -16.64 5.26 -7.94
C GLU A 333 -15.48 5.28 -6.93
N PHE A 334 -14.65 4.24 -6.93
CA PHE A 334 -13.47 4.16 -6.07
C PHE A 334 -12.53 5.32 -6.35
N ILE A 335 -12.20 5.56 -7.62
CA ILE A 335 -11.33 6.67 -8.03
C ILE A 335 -11.97 8.02 -7.67
N SER A 336 -13.29 8.16 -7.81
CA SER A 336 -13.98 9.40 -7.43
C SER A 336 -13.93 9.62 -5.92
N SER A 337 -13.91 8.56 -5.11
CA SER A 337 -13.80 8.63 -3.64
C SER A 337 -12.42 9.03 -3.11
N LEU A 338 -11.36 8.90 -3.93
CA LEU A 338 -10.00 9.17 -3.45
C LEU A 338 -9.84 10.65 -3.05
N PRO A 339 -9.33 10.93 -1.84
CA PRO A 339 -9.00 12.29 -1.39
C PRO A 339 -7.68 12.77 -2.00
N TYR A 340 -7.43 14.08 -2.00
CA TYR A 340 -6.17 14.67 -2.50
C TYR A 340 -5.81 14.19 -3.91
N LYS A 341 -6.73 14.41 -4.86
CA LYS A 341 -6.67 13.87 -6.23
C LYS A 341 -5.44 14.34 -6.99
N GLU A 342 -4.85 15.45 -6.60
CA GLU A 342 -3.57 15.94 -7.10
C GLU A 342 -2.48 14.86 -6.98
N TYR A 343 -2.50 14.06 -5.90
CA TYR A 343 -1.62 12.92 -5.67
C TYR A 343 -2.25 11.58 -6.03
N THR A 344 -3.52 11.38 -5.66
CA THR A 344 -4.13 10.03 -5.66
C THR A 344 -4.83 9.66 -6.97
N ASP A 345 -5.18 10.61 -7.83
CA ASP A 345 -5.85 10.30 -9.10
C ASP A 345 -4.84 9.61 -10.05
N PRO A 346 -5.11 8.35 -10.46
CA PRO A 346 -4.16 7.57 -11.26
C PRO A 346 -4.20 7.90 -12.76
N PHE A 347 -5.00 8.88 -13.18
CA PHE A 347 -5.10 9.32 -14.57
C PHE A 347 -4.72 10.78 -14.74
N ASN A 348 -5.14 11.65 -13.82
CA ASN A 348 -5.01 13.10 -13.97
C ASN A 348 -4.31 13.77 -12.78
N GLY A 349 -3.81 13.02 -11.79
CA GLY A 349 -3.13 13.61 -10.63
C GLY A 349 -1.92 14.44 -11.07
N VAL A 350 -1.99 15.76 -10.84
CA VAL A 350 -0.95 16.70 -11.29
C VAL A 350 0.38 16.39 -10.60
N LEU A 351 0.35 16.02 -9.33
CA LEU A 351 1.49 15.65 -8.49
C LEU A 351 1.79 14.14 -8.51
N ASN A 352 0.98 13.34 -9.21
CA ASN A 352 1.20 11.91 -9.36
C ASN A 352 2.23 11.62 -10.46
N LEU A 353 3.48 11.34 -10.11
CA LEU A 353 4.54 11.10 -11.11
C LEU A 353 4.26 9.92 -12.03
N ALA A 354 3.52 8.90 -11.58
CA ALA A 354 3.20 7.74 -12.41
C ALA A 354 2.37 8.11 -13.65
N VAL A 355 1.59 9.19 -13.59
CA VAL A 355 0.81 9.68 -14.76
C VAL A 355 1.64 10.55 -15.71
N LYS A 356 2.79 11.04 -15.25
CA LYS A 356 3.72 11.88 -16.02
C LYS A 356 4.82 11.07 -16.73
N LEU A 357 4.94 9.78 -16.44
CA LEU A 357 5.89 8.89 -17.11
C LEU A 357 5.59 8.79 -18.62
N PRO A 358 6.63 8.83 -19.49
CA PRO A 358 6.47 8.75 -20.95
C PRO A 358 5.71 7.51 -21.44
N ASP A 359 5.15 7.61 -22.64
CA ASP A 359 4.51 6.49 -23.31
C ASP A 359 5.53 5.37 -23.60
N GLY A 360 5.23 4.16 -23.12
CA GLY A 360 6.14 3.01 -23.21
C GLY A 360 7.06 2.81 -22.00
N ALA A 361 7.08 3.73 -21.03
CA ALA A 361 7.71 3.48 -19.74
C ALA A 361 6.91 2.45 -18.94
N ILE A 362 7.61 1.57 -18.20
CA ILE A 362 6.96 0.61 -17.30
C ILE A 362 6.45 1.38 -16.09
N LYS A 363 5.15 1.66 -16.08
CA LYS A 363 4.50 2.32 -14.95
C LYS A 363 4.45 1.37 -13.75
N PRO A 364 4.57 1.88 -12.51
CA PRO A 364 4.23 1.08 -11.34
C PRO A 364 2.77 0.62 -11.45
N ASP A 365 2.45 -0.50 -10.80
CA ASP A 365 1.07 -0.98 -10.73
C ASP A 365 0.26 -0.06 -9.82
N MET A 366 -0.41 0.93 -10.44
CA MET A 366 -1.23 1.93 -9.75
C MET A 366 -2.60 1.40 -9.29
N GLY A 367 -2.88 0.11 -9.49
CA GLY A 367 -4.15 -0.50 -9.11
C GLY A 367 -5.37 0.03 -9.90
N PRO A 368 -6.57 0.08 -9.27
CA PRO A 368 -6.83 -0.30 -7.89
C PRO A 368 -6.69 -1.81 -7.67
N LYS A 369 -6.24 -2.19 -6.48
CA LYS A 369 -6.28 -3.56 -5.95
C LYS A 369 -7.42 -3.67 -4.95
N THR A 370 -7.99 -4.85 -4.80
CA THR A 370 -9.05 -5.08 -3.81
C THR A 370 -8.65 -6.25 -2.93
N TYR A 371 -8.84 -6.05 -1.63
CA TYR A 371 -8.58 -7.04 -0.60
C TYR A 371 -9.91 -7.34 0.08
N ILE A 372 -10.26 -8.61 0.15
CA ILE A 372 -11.44 -9.11 0.86
C ILE A 372 -10.93 -10.18 1.80
N ALA A 373 -11.13 -9.98 3.10
CA ALA A 373 -10.68 -10.88 4.13
C ALA A 373 -11.80 -11.08 5.16
N TYR A 374 -11.82 -12.26 5.78
CA TYR A 374 -12.59 -12.47 7.00
C TYR A 374 -11.82 -11.90 8.18
N GLY A 375 -12.49 -11.14 9.04
CA GLY A 375 -11.92 -10.67 10.29
C GLY A 375 -12.11 -11.68 11.42
N PHE A 376 -11.23 -11.60 12.42
CA PHE A 376 -11.38 -12.35 13.67
C PHE A 376 -11.87 -11.40 14.76
N ASN A 377 -13.04 -11.69 15.35
CA ASN A 377 -13.52 -10.91 16.51
C ASN A 377 -12.62 -11.08 17.74
N GLN A 378 -11.83 -12.16 17.79
CA GLN A 378 -10.80 -12.37 18.81
C GLN A 378 -9.57 -12.97 18.15
N GLU A 379 -8.43 -12.31 18.33
CA GLU A 379 -7.12 -12.85 17.92
C GLU A 379 -6.87 -14.21 18.57
N LEU A 380 -6.21 -15.11 17.84
CA LEU A 380 -5.80 -16.43 18.31
C LEU A 380 -4.53 -16.37 19.18
N GLY A 381 -3.96 -15.18 19.37
CA GLY A 381 -2.82 -14.93 20.25
C GLY A 381 -1.46 -15.24 19.64
N ARG A 382 -1.38 -15.42 18.31
CA ARG A 382 -0.12 -15.69 17.57
C ARG A 382 0.23 -14.61 16.55
N GLY A 383 -0.50 -13.49 16.56
CA GLY A 383 -0.49 -12.52 15.47
C GLY A 383 -1.14 -13.13 14.24
N ASP A 384 -2.44 -12.89 14.05
CA ASP A 384 -3.22 -13.41 12.92
C ASP A 384 -3.55 -12.28 11.93
N PRO A 385 -2.54 -11.61 11.33
CA PRO A 385 -2.81 -10.47 10.48
C PRO A 385 -3.44 -10.93 9.17
N VAL A 386 -4.47 -10.21 8.73
CA VAL A 386 -5.02 -10.36 7.37
C VAL A 386 -4.01 -9.93 6.30
N THR A 387 -3.08 -9.04 6.67
CA THR A 387 -1.97 -8.58 5.82
C THR A 387 -0.71 -8.53 6.68
N LYS A 388 0.29 -9.35 6.32
CA LYS A 388 1.58 -9.38 7.06
C LYS A 388 2.30 -8.04 6.97
N LEU A 389 3.15 -7.76 7.96
CA LEU A 389 4.03 -6.60 7.94
C LEU A 389 4.88 -6.60 6.65
N HIS A 390 4.84 -5.50 5.92
CA HIS A 390 5.59 -5.29 4.69
C HIS A 390 5.83 -3.79 4.50
N CYS A 391 6.75 -3.46 3.61
CA CYS A 391 6.98 -2.10 3.15
C CYS A 391 6.49 -1.99 1.70
N ASP A 392 5.61 -1.03 1.44
CA ASP A 392 5.19 -0.73 0.08
C ASP A 392 6.31 0.00 -0.68
N MET A 393 6.56 -0.42 -1.92
CA MET A 393 7.58 0.22 -2.78
C MET A 393 7.14 1.57 -3.35
N SER A 394 5.88 1.97 -3.15
CA SER A 394 5.28 3.19 -3.68
C SER A 394 4.22 3.68 -2.71
N ASP A 395 3.89 4.96 -2.81
CA ASP A 395 2.81 5.55 -2.03
C ASP A 395 1.49 4.82 -2.29
N ALA A 396 0.73 4.57 -1.22
CA ALA A 396 -0.51 3.80 -1.27
C ALA A 396 -1.66 4.51 -0.58
N VAL A 397 -2.85 4.41 -1.17
CA VAL A 397 -4.11 4.84 -0.57
C VAL A 397 -5.05 3.64 -0.44
N ASN A 398 -5.41 3.31 0.80
CA ASN A 398 -6.30 2.19 1.11
C ASN A 398 -7.66 2.73 1.56
N VAL A 399 -8.74 2.26 0.92
CA VAL A 399 -10.12 2.65 1.26
C VAL A 399 -10.89 1.42 1.74
N LEU A 400 -11.34 1.47 2.99
CA LEU A 400 -12.26 0.46 3.54
C LEU A 400 -13.67 0.71 2.98
N THR A 401 -14.08 -0.12 2.02
CA THR A 401 -15.33 0.07 1.26
C THR A 401 -16.54 -0.63 1.87
N HIS A 402 -16.32 -1.71 2.62
CA HIS A 402 -17.39 -2.51 3.21
C HIS A 402 -16.92 -3.23 4.48
N VAL A 403 -17.78 -3.25 5.50
CA VAL A 403 -17.63 -4.05 6.71
C VAL A 403 -18.95 -4.77 6.96
N ALA A 404 -18.88 -6.08 7.20
CA ALA A 404 -20.02 -6.89 7.59
C ALA A 404 -19.72 -7.59 8.90
N LYS A 405 -20.49 -7.29 9.95
CA LYS A 405 -20.42 -8.03 11.21
C LYS A 405 -21.02 -9.41 10.99
N VAL A 406 -20.25 -10.45 11.32
CA VAL A 406 -20.72 -11.83 11.32
C VAL A 406 -20.85 -12.29 12.76
N GLU A 407 -22.04 -12.73 13.16
CA GLU A 407 -22.26 -13.34 14.46
C GLU A 407 -21.94 -14.83 14.37
N LEU A 408 -21.02 -15.28 15.22
CA LEU A 408 -20.62 -16.68 15.27
C LEU A 408 -21.59 -17.48 16.13
N GLU A 409 -22.00 -18.64 15.62
CA GLU A 409 -22.74 -19.61 16.41
C GLU A 409 -21.87 -20.19 17.53
N TYR A 410 -22.51 -20.73 18.58
CA TYR A 410 -21.83 -21.34 19.73
C TYR A 410 -20.79 -22.38 19.33
N VAL A 411 -21.07 -23.18 18.28
CA VAL A 411 -20.15 -24.20 17.76
C VAL A 411 -18.85 -23.56 17.24
N GLY A 412 -18.95 -22.45 16.51
CA GLY A 412 -17.80 -21.69 16.02
C GLY A 412 -16.97 -21.09 17.14
N ILE A 413 -17.62 -20.51 18.15
CA ILE A 413 -16.94 -19.97 19.34
C ILE A 413 -16.18 -21.08 20.08
N LYS A 414 -16.80 -22.26 20.26
CA LYS A 414 -16.17 -23.42 20.91
C LYS A 414 -14.96 -23.93 20.11
N ALA A 415 -15.06 -23.96 18.78
CA ALA A 415 -13.96 -24.35 17.91
C ALA A 415 -12.76 -23.39 18.05
N ILE A 416 -13.01 -22.08 18.03
CA ILE A 416 -11.97 -21.06 18.22
C ILE A 416 -11.26 -21.23 19.57
N LYS A 417 -12.00 -21.42 20.66
CA LYS A 417 -11.41 -21.64 22.00
C LYS A 417 -10.52 -22.88 22.03
N LYS A 418 -10.97 -23.99 21.42
CA LYS A 418 -10.18 -25.22 21.32
C LYS A 418 -8.90 -25.02 20.50
N LEU A 419 -9.00 -24.26 19.40
CA LEU A 419 -7.85 -23.96 18.55
C LEU A 419 -6.82 -23.10 19.29
N LYS A 420 -7.26 -22.04 20.00
CA LYS A 420 -6.39 -21.24 20.87
C LYS A 420 -5.63 -22.09 21.88
N GLN A 421 -6.30 -23.04 22.54
CA GLN A 421 -5.62 -23.93 23.49
C GLN A 421 -4.57 -24.82 22.78
N THR A 422 -4.93 -25.36 21.62
CA THR A 422 -4.01 -26.20 20.82
C THR A 422 -2.77 -25.42 20.41
N HIS A 423 -2.93 -24.16 20.02
CA HIS A 423 -1.85 -23.23 19.71
C HIS A 423 -0.97 -22.99 20.94
N LEU A 424 -1.55 -22.64 22.10
CA LEU A 424 -0.78 -22.45 23.33
C LEU A 424 0.05 -23.68 23.71
N ASP A 425 -0.53 -24.87 23.59
CA ASP A 425 0.17 -26.12 23.92
C ASP A 425 1.30 -26.42 22.93
N GLN A 426 1.12 -26.09 21.65
CA GLN A 426 2.18 -26.21 20.64
C GLN A 426 3.34 -25.24 20.91
N ASP A 427 3.05 -23.96 21.22
CA ASP A 427 4.08 -22.97 21.50
C ASP A 427 4.91 -23.37 22.72
N LYS A 428 4.25 -23.86 23.77
CA LYS A 428 4.95 -24.40 24.95
C LYS A 428 5.90 -25.53 24.56
N ARG A 429 5.46 -26.51 23.78
CA ARG A 429 6.34 -27.63 23.36
C ARG A 429 7.54 -27.13 22.54
N GLU A 430 7.32 -26.31 21.54
CA GLU A 430 8.36 -25.90 20.59
C GLU A 430 9.35 -24.90 21.18
N LEU A 431 8.89 -23.99 22.05
CA LEU A 431 9.77 -23.03 22.72
C LEU A 431 10.56 -23.66 23.88
N HIS A 432 9.99 -24.63 24.62
CA HIS A 432 10.70 -25.29 25.73
C HIS A 432 11.76 -26.29 25.24
N LEU A 433 11.52 -27.03 24.14
CA LEU A 433 12.45 -28.04 23.62
C LEU A 433 13.80 -27.49 23.13
N HIS A 434 13.93 -26.16 22.97
CA HIS A 434 15.16 -25.52 22.50
C HIS A 434 15.92 -24.75 23.58
N CYS A 435 15.38 -24.61 24.80
CA CYS A 435 16.15 -24.08 25.93
C CYS A 435 17.13 -25.12 26.52
N ASP A 436 16.87 -26.42 26.31
CA ASP A 436 17.71 -27.51 26.85
C ASP A 436 18.90 -27.88 25.95
N ASN A 437 19.12 -27.19 24.82
CA ASN A 437 20.17 -27.49 23.85
C ASN A 437 21.16 -26.33 23.58
N GLN A 438 21.23 -25.33 24.46
CA GLN A 438 22.29 -24.33 24.44
C GLN A 438 23.09 -24.37 25.75
N ASP A 439 23.90 -25.43 25.89
CA ASP A 439 25.04 -25.39 26.80
C ASP A 439 26.19 -24.65 26.11
N GLY A 440 26.52 -23.48 26.65
CA GLY A 440 27.84 -22.87 26.52
C GLY A 440 27.92 -21.60 25.68
N GLU A 441 27.47 -20.47 26.23
CA GLU A 441 28.25 -19.22 26.23
C GLU A 441 27.61 -18.20 27.19
N THR A 442 28.27 -17.98 28.31
CA THR A 442 27.97 -16.89 29.24
C THR A 442 28.42 -15.56 28.64
N ASN A 443 27.51 -14.61 28.47
CA ASN A 443 27.78 -13.24 28.91
C ASN A 443 26.49 -12.45 29.19
N ASP A 444 26.62 -11.66 30.25
CA ASP A 444 25.60 -11.00 31.06
C ASP A 444 24.93 -9.81 30.34
N GLY A 445 23.62 -9.68 30.49
CA GLY A 445 22.82 -8.65 29.83
C GLY A 445 21.34 -8.74 30.19
N VAL A 446 21.02 -8.36 31.43
CA VAL A 446 19.69 -7.98 31.96
C VAL A 446 18.50 -8.66 31.27
N LEU A 447 18.12 -9.83 31.80
CA LEU A 447 16.76 -10.35 31.63
C LEU A 447 15.79 -9.34 32.27
N ASP A 448 15.11 -8.55 31.43
CA ASP A 448 13.90 -7.90 31.86
C ASP A 448 12.82 -8.98 32.03
N LYS A 449 12.59 -9.36 33.29
CA LYS A 449 11.45 -10.20 33.68
C LYS A 449 10.19 -9.34 33.63
N SER A 450 9.75 -9.04 32.43
CA SER A 450 8.37 -8.64 32.14
C SER A 450 7.68 -9.75 31.34
N SER A 451 7.81 -10.98 31.83
CA SER A 451 6.75 -11.96 31.68
C SER A 451 5.50 -11.34 32.31
N SER A 452 4.56 -10.90 31.47
CA SER A 452 3.26 -10.46 31.92
C SER A 452 2.66 -11.60 32.73
N SER A 453 2.67 -11.42 34.05
CA SER A 453 1.83 -12.15 34.97
C SER A 453 0.40 -11.88 34.56
N ILE A 454 -0.15 -12.76 33.72
CA ILE A 454 -1.59 -12.90 33.59
C ILE A 454 -2.05 -13.33 34.98
N ASN A 455 -2.67 -12.40 35.70
CA ASN A 455 -3.38 -12.69 36.92
C ASN A 455 -4.40 -13.78 36.61
N ALA A 456 -4.10 -15.00 37.05
CA ALA A 456 -5.11 -16.00 37.28
C ALA A 456 -5.93 -15.52 38.49
N ASP A 457 -6.98 -14.76 38.21
CA ASP A 457 -8.11 -14.63 39.12
C ASP A 457 -9.36 -15.12 38.39
N ASP A 458 -9.31 -16.40 38.01
CA ASP A 458 -10.52 -17.20 37.88
C ASP A 458 -10.67 -17.96 39.19
N GLY A 459 -11.49 -17.39 40.08
CA GLY A 459 -11.90 -18.03 41.32
C GLY A 459 -12.64 -19.32 41.03
N LEU A 460 -11.92 -20.44 41.09
CA LEU A 460 -12.51 -21.77 41.11
C LEU A 460 -13.02 -22.05 42.53
N SER A 461 -14.34 -22.13 42.72
CA SER A 461 -14.85 -23.07 43.72
C SER A 461 -16.22 -23.66 43.37
N SER A 462 -16.25 -24.98 43.54
CA SER A 462 -17.37 -25.91 43.67
C SER A 462 -18.14 -26.35 42.42
N GLU A 463 -18.05 -27.65 42.18
CA GLU A 463 -18.88 -28.47 41.30
C GLU A 463 -20.37 -28.26 41.57
N VAL A 464 -21.14 -27.89 40.54
CA VAL A 464 -22.59 -28.11 40.51
C VAL A 464 -22.98 -28.56 39.11
N GLN A 465 -23.62 -29.72 39.01
CA GLN A 465 -24.18 -30.26 37.77
C GLN A 465 -25.32 -29.36 37.24
N PRO A 466 -25.56 -29.28 35.92
CA PRO A 466 -26.58 -28.38 35.39
C PRO A 466 -27.98 -28.97 35.62
N LYS A 467 -28.87 -28.16 36.20
CA LYS A 467 -30.31 -28.30 35.99
C LYS A 467 -30.72 -27.33 34.87
N GLU A 468 -31.56 -27.81 33.97
CA GLU A 468 -32.12 -27.06 32.85
C GLU A 468 -32.92 -25.85 33.32
N GLY A 469 -32.71 -24.73 32.60
CA GLY A 469 -33.55 -23.53 32.67
C GLY A 469 -32.99 -22.46 33.59
N ASP A 470 -32.15 -21.58 33.04
CA ASP A 470 -32.09 -20.17 33.45
C ASP A 470 -31.51 -19.32 32.32
N GLU A 471 -32.26 -18.30 31.90
CA GLU A 471 -31.81 -17.24 30.98
C GLU A 471 -30.67 -16.46 31.63
N VAL A 472 -29.48 -16.46 31.01
CA VAL A 472 -28.36 -15.65 31.47
C VAL A 472 -28.27 -14.37 30.64
N THR A 473 -28.59 -13.26 31.30
CA THR A 473 -28.41 -11.88 30.86
C THR A 473 -26.94 -11.60 30.53
N VAL A 474 -26.71 -11.08 29.31
CA VAL A 474 -25.38 -10.67 28.83
C VAL A 474 -24.93 -9.41 29.57
N ASN A 475 -23.79 -9.50 30.28
CA ASN A 475 -23.11 -8.37 30.90
C ASN A 475 -22.70 -7.33 29.84
N LYS A 476 -23.27 -6.13 29.98
CA LYS A 476 -22.94 -4.91 29.22
C LYS A 476 -21.85 -4.13 29.94
N GLU A 477 -20.63 -4.65 30.01
CA GLU A 477 -19.49 -3.88 30.55
C GLU A 477 -18.28 -3.96 29.62
N ASN A 478 -18.36 -3.17 28.56
CA ASN A 478 -17.23 -2.44 27.95
C ASN A 478 -17.81 -1.46 26.93
N ARG A 479 -18.32 -0.33 27.44
CA ARG A 479 -18.69 0.84 26.64
C ARG A 479 -18.10 2.09 27.29
N PHE A 480 -16.90 2.45 26.85
CA PHE A 480 -16.34 3.80 26.96
C PHE A 480 -15.48 4.04 25.70
N LEU A 481 -15.58 5.09 24.88
CA LEU A 481 -16.56 6.15 24.63
C LEU A 481 -16.18 6.76 23.25
N VAL A 482 -17.20 7.20 22.50
CA VAL A 482 -17.25 8.32 21.52
C VAL A 482 -17.52 7.95 20.05
N GLY A 483 -18.79 8.17 19.66
CA GLY A 483 -19.18 8.95 18.49
C GLY A 483 -19.18 8.30 17.09
N GLY A 484 -20.39 8.02 16.58
CA GLY A 484 -20.68 7.85 15.15
C GLY A 484 -20.96 6.41 14.72
N ASP A 485 -22.01 6.21 13.92
CA ASP A 485 -22.46 4.92 13.36
C ASP A 485 -21.47 4.31 12.34
N SER A 486 -20.17 4.24 12.65
CA SER A 486 -19.18 3.51 11.86
C SER A 486 -18.82 2.20 12.55
N LEU A 487 -19.12 1.07 11.90
CA LEU A 487 -18.58 -0.22 12.31
C LEU A 487 -17.06 -0.23 12.09
N ASP A 488 -16.28 -0.43 13.15
CA ASP A 488 -14.85 -0.68 13.05
C ASP A 488 -14.61 -1.98 12.27
N GLY A 489 -13.75 -1.93 11.25
CA GLY A 489 -13.54 -3.06 10.32
C GLY A 489 -12.18 -3.73 10.44
N ALA A 490 -11.10 -2.95 10.59
CA ALA A 490 -9.73 -3.45 10.59
C ALA A 490 -8.86 -2.66 11.56
N LEU A 491 -7.92 -3.35 12.20
CA LEU A 491 -6.83 -2.77 12.97
C LEU A 491 -5.60 -2.62 12.07
N TRP A 492 -4.91 -1.48 12.16
CA TRP A 492 -3.73 -1.16 11.37
C TRP A 492 -2.58 -0.78 12.30
N ASP A 493 -1.47 -1.50 12.18
CA ASP A 493 -0.19 -1.14 12.78
C ASP A 493 0.71 -0.55 11.70
N ILE A 494 1.13 0.70 11.87
CA ILE A 494 1.96 1.44 10.92
C ILE A 494 3.22 1.89 11.64
N PHE A 495 4.37 1.55 11.06
CA PHE A 495 5.69 1.92 11.55
C PHE A 495 6.33 2.91 10.59
N ARG A 496 7.20 3.78 11.11
CA ARG A 496 7.90 4.72 10.24
C ARG A 496 9.06 4.03 9.54
N ARG A 497 9.52 4.64 8.46
CA ARG A 497 10.64 4.09 7.70
C ARG A 497 11.94 4.12 8.50
N GLU A 498 12.09 5.08 9.40
CA GLU A 498 13.26 5.21 10.27
C GLU A 498 13.36 4.03 11.26
N ASP A 499 12.23 3.40 11.59
CA ASP A 499 12.17 2.26 12.52
C ASP A 499 12.52 0.92 11.85
N VAL A 500 12.67 0.88 10.52
CA VAL A 500 12.89 -0.38 9.77
C VAL A 500 14.12 -1.16 10.27
N PRO A 501 15.30 -0.55 10.52
CA PRO A 501 16.45 -1.29 11.05
C PRO A 501 16.16 -1.94 12.42
N GLU A 502 15.48 -1.24 13.32
CA GLU A 502 15.12 -1.75 14.64
C GLU A 502 14.08 -2.87 14.54
N LEU A 503 13.10 -2.73 13.63
CA LEU A 503 12.13 -3.78 13.33
C LEU A 503 12.80 -5.02 12.77
N GLU A 504 13.75 -4.89 11.86
CA GLU A 504 14.50 -6.03 11.32
C GLU A 504 15.28 -6.74 12.42
N GLU A 505 15.96 -6.00 13.29
CA GLU A 505 16.70 -6.57 14.42
C GLU A 505 15.74 -7.32 15.36
N TYR A 506 14.60 -6.70 15.70
CA TYR A 506 13.57 -7.31 16.51
C TYR A 506 13.04 -8.60 15.88
N LEU A 507 12.67 -8.58 14.59
CA LEU A 507 12.18 -9.76 13.89
C LEU A 507 13.23 -10.87 13.81
N LYS A 508 14.50 -10.53 13.60
CA LYS A 508 15.62 -11.50 13.60
C LYS A 508 15.83 -12.10 14.99
N LYS A 509 15.73 -11.30 16.05
CA LYS A 509 15.88 -11.75 17.44
C LYS A 509 14.71 -12.62 17.90
N HIS A 510 13.50 -12.26 17.50
CA HIS A 510 12.25 -12.89 17.92
C HIS A 510 11.67 -13.84 16.87
N PHE A 511 12.42 -14.23 15.84
CA PHE A 511 11.92 -15.02 14.70
C PHE A 511 11.18 -16.31 15.12
N ARG A 512 11.57 -16.90 16.26
CA ARG A 512 10.98 -18.12 16.84
C ARG A 512 9.58 -17.93 17.40
N GLU A 513 9.15 -16.70 17.64
CA GLU A 513 7.80 -16.38 18.09
C GLU A 513 6.81 -16.36 16.92
N PHE A 514 7.31 -16.13 15.70
CA PHE A 514 6.49 -16.05 14.50
C PHE A 514 6.33 -17.43 13.82
N ARG A 515 5.32 -17.54 12.95
CA ARG A 515 4.94 -18.79 12.27
C ARG A 515 4.60 -18.57 10.79
N HIS A 516 4.81 -19.60 9.96
CA HIS A 516 4.31 -19.67 8.59
C HIS A 516 2.83 -20.07 8.53
N VAL A 517 2.28 -20.06 7.30
CA VAL A 517 0.88 -20.29 6.88
C VAL A 517 0.18 -21.51 7.51
N HIS A 518 0.92 -22.53 7.97
CA HIS A 518 0.37 -23.72 8.63
C HIS A 518 0.86 -23.91 10.07
N CYS A 519 1.01 -22.81 10.81
CA CYS A 519 1.59 -22.80 12.15
C CYS A 519 2.97 -23.47 12.23
N SER A 520 3.71 -23.48 11.12
CA SER A 520 5.06 -24.04 11.08
C SER A 520 6.05 -23.00 11.62
N PRO A 521 7.04 -23.41 12.42
CA PRO A 521 8.06 -22.49 12.92
C PRO A 521 8.88 -21.88 11.77
N LEU A 522 9.23 -20.59 11.91
CA LEU A 522 10.21 -19.97 11.03
C LEU A 522 11.58 -20.62 11.26
N LYS A 523 12.35 -20.77 10.18
CA LYS A 523 13.77 -21.19 10.24
C LYS A 523 14.64 -19.96 10.00
N GLN A 524 15.76 -19.89 10.71
CA GLN A 524 16.73 -18.80 10.57
C GLN A 524 17.45 -18.86 9.21
#